data_AF-A0A4Q3LMD4-F1
#
_entry.id   AF-A0A4Q3LMD4-F1
#
_cell.length_a   1.000
_cell.length_b   1.000
_cell.length_c   1.000
_cell.angle_alpha   90.00
_cell.angle_beta   90.00
_cell.angle_gamma   90.00
#
_symmetry.space_group_name_H-M   'P 1'
#
loop_
_entity.id
_entity.type
_entity.pdbx_description
1 polymer ?
#
loop_
_entity_poly.entity_id
_entity_poly.type
_entity_poly.pdbx_seq_one_letter_code
_entity_poly.pdbx_strand_id
1 'polypeptide(L)'
;MPSDLLEHPQELQRTYAIATPAARLRGIKQRLATAHAEMGSTRLVTLVSAVEALARSLVVHASGRPASTAEMRHRQYRHAGPVELVEEVLRLRGAAPGAQHFEGEDWELFEVATVYRDLVVHECSSIGQDRHPFLIAACEAVLGGLVELAGLEARPKAVA
;
A
#
# COMPACT_ATOMS: atom_id res chain seq x y z
N MET A 1 -28.29 -1.60 -14.59
CA MET A 1 -28.30 -3.01 -14.17
C MET A 1 -27.74 -3.08 -12.76
N PRO A 2 -28.57 -3.33 -11.73
CA PRO A 2 -28.13 -3.41 -10.33
C PRO A 2 -27.22 -4.61 -10.03
N SER A 3 -27.34 -5.70 -10.80
CA SER A 3 -26.53 -6.92 -10.65
C SER A 3 -25.04 -6.67 -10.89
N ASP A 4 -24.71 -5.92 -11.95
CA ASP A 4 -23.32 -5.59 -12.32
C ASP A 4 -22.62 -4.82 -11.19
N LEU A 5 -23.33 -3.96 -10.46
CA LEU A 5 -22.78 -3.21 -9.32
C LEU A 5 -22.46 -4.11 -8.11
N LEU A 6 -23.10 -5.28 -8.00
CA LEU A 6 -22.90 -6.24 -6.90
C LEU A 6 -21.78 -7.24 -7.20
N GLU A 7 -21.56 -7.56 -8.48
CA GLU A 7 -20.50 -8.49 -8.92
C GLU A 7 -19.14 -7.78 -9.07
N HIS A 8 -19.17 -6.51 -9.47
CA HIS A 8 -17.96 -5.73 -9.76
C HIS A 8 -16.93 -5.66 -8.61
N PRO A 9 -17.31 -5.55 -7.31
CA PRO A 9 -16.34 -5.57 -6.22
C PRO A 9 -15.56 -6.89 -6.13
N GLN A 10 -16.19 -8.02 -6.42
CA GLN A 10 -15.55 -9.34 -6.39
C GLN A 10 -14.59 -9.50 -7.57
N GLU A 11 -14.98 -9.02 -8.75
CA GLU A 11 -14.13 -9.00 -9.94
C GLU A 11 -12.91 -8.10 -9.77
N LEU A 12 -13.11 -6.91 -9.19
CA LEU A 12 -12.01 -6.00 -8.84
C LEU A 12 -11.05 -6.65 -7.85
N GLN A 13 -11.57 -7.33 -6.82
CA GLN A 13 -10.74 -8.07 -5.87
C GLN A 13 -9.92 -9.17 -6.54
N ARG A 14 -10.52 -9.99 -7.42
CA ARG A 14 -9.80 -11.02 -8.17
C ARG A 14 -8.71 -10.40 -9.05
N THR A 15 -9.05 -9.34 -9.78
CA THR A 15 -8.11 -8.59 -10.64
C THR A 15 -6.89 -8.14 -9.84
N TYR A 16 -7.09 -7.58 -8.66
CA TYR A 16 -5.99 -7.11 -7.81
C TYR A 16 -5.23 -8.25 -7.12
N ALA A 17 -5.88 -9.37 -6.82
CA ALA A 17 -5.19 -10.55 -6.27
C ALA A 17 -4.18 -11.12 -7.26
N ILE A 18 -4.54 -11.22 -8.54
CA ILE A 18 -3.66 -11.79 -9.57
C ILE A 18 -2.67 -10.77 -10.14
N ALA A 19 -2.89 -9.47 -9.95
CA ALA A 19 -1.98 -8.43 -10.42
C ALA A 19 -0.61 -8.54 -9.75
N THR A 20 0.45 -8.56 -10.57
CA THR A 20 1.83 -8.57 -10.07
C THR A 20 2.15 -7.28 -9.31
N PRO A 21 3.13 -7.28 -8.39
CA PRO A 21 3.53 -6.07 -7.66
C PRO A 21 3.90 -4.90 -8.57
N ALA A 22 4.57 -5.16 -9.70
CA ALA A 22 4.90 -4.13 -10.68
C ALA A 22 3.64 -3.54 -11.35
N ALA A 23 2.64 -4.37 -11.69
CA ALA A 23 1.37 -3.90 -12.22
C ALA A 23 0.58 -3.09 -11.17
N ARG A 24 0.57 -3.57 -9.93
CA ARG A 24 -0.05 -2.89 -8.79
C ARG A 24 0.58 -1.51 -8.57
N LEU A 25 1.91 -1.42 -8.58
CA LEU A 25 2.64 -0.16 -8.43
C LEU A 25 2.32 0.84 -9.54
N ARG A 26 2.17 0.39 -10.80
CA ARG A 26 1.73 1.29 -11.90
C ARG A 26 0.36 1.91 -11.62
N GLY A 27 -0.61 1.11 -11.18
CA GLY A 27 -1.94 1.60 -10.82
C GLY A 27 -1.90 2.57 -9.63
N ILE A 28 -1.08 2.27 -8.62
CA ILE A 28 -0.83 3.17 -7.48
C ILE A 28 -0.26 4.51 -7.97
N LYS A 29 0.79 4.50 -8.79
CA LYS A 29 1.41 5.72 -9.33
C LYS A 29 0.42 6.57 -10.12
N GLN A 30 -0.39 5.93 -10.98
CA GLN A 30 -1.43 6.64 -11.73
C GLN A 30 -2.45 7.30 -10.79
N ARG A 31 -2.89 6.60 -9.75
CA ARG A 31 -3.86 7.15 -8.78
C ARG A 31 -3.27 8.28 -7.95
N LEU A 32 -2.03 8.16 -7.49
CA LEU A 32 -1.33 9.21 -6.75
C LEU A 32 -1.06 10.44 -7.62
N ALA A 33 -0.79 10.27 -8.91
CA ALA A 33 -0.66 11.39 -9.85
C ALA A 33 -1.98 12.18 -9.98
N THR A 34 -3.12 11.49 -10.08
CA THR A 34 -4.44 12.14 -10.11
C THR A 34 -4.77 12.81 -8.77
N ALA A 35 -4.47 12.14 -7.66
CA ALA A 35 -4.68 12.67 -6.30
C ALA A 35 -3.68 13.78 -5.92
N HIS A 36 -2.73 14.13 -6.79
CA HIS A 36 -1.77 15.19 -6.49
C HIS A 36 -2.45 16.55 -6.28
N ALA A 37 -3.58 16.78 -6.94
CA ALA A 37 -4.43 17.96 -6.77
C ALA A 37 -5.31 17.92 -5.50
N GLU A 38 -5.42 16.75 -4.85
CA GLU A 38 -6.16 16.58 -3.61
C GLU A 38 -5.26 16.96 -2.41
N MET A 39 -5.79 17.76 -1.50
CA MET A 39 -5.09 18.15 -0.26
C MET A 39 -5.78 17.52 0.96
N GLY A 40 -5.02 17.40 2.04
CA GLY A 40 -5.53 17.00 3.35
C GLY A 40 -5.91 15.52 3.46
N SER A 41 -7.04 15.24 4.11
CA SER A 41 -7.42 13.88 4.52
C SER A 41 -7.58 12.91 3.35
N THR A 42 -8.09 13.36 2.20
CA THR A 42 -8.24 12.49 1.02
C THR A 42 -6.90 11.99 0.50
N ARG A 43 -5.90 12.87 0.47
CA ARG A 43 -4.54 12.50 0.07
C ARG A 43 -3.91 11.53 1.07
N LEU A 44 -4.07 11.78 2.36
CA LEU A 44 -3.59 10.89 3.41
C LEU A 44 -4.21 9.47 3.28
N VAL A 45 -5.53 9.39 3.16
CA VAL A 45 -6.24 8.11 2.97
C VAL A 45 -5.75 7.38 1.73
N THR A 46 -5.51 8.11 0.63
CA THR A 46 -5.04 7.53 -0.63
C THR A 46 -3.61 6.98 -0.51
N LEU A 47 -2.71 7.69 0.17
CA LEU A 47 -1.33 7.26 0.38
C LEU A 47 -1.24 6.05 1.32
N VAL A 48 -1.95 6.09 2.44
CA VAL A 48 -2.02 4.96 3.36
C VAL A 48 -2.61 3.73 2.65
N SER A 49 -3.65 3.92 1.81
CA SER A 49 -4.22 2.86 0.97
C SER A 49 -3.24 2.35 -0.09
N ALA A 50 -2.37 3.21 -0.62
CA ALA A 50 -1.34 2.83 -1.59
C ALA A 50 -0.26 1.94 -0.95
N VAL A 51 0.20 2.28 0.25
CA VAL A 51 1.13 1.44 1.03
C VAL A 51 0.52 0.07 1.28
N GLU A 52 -0.70 0.02 1.82
CA GLU A 52 -1.42 -1.23 2.09
C GLU A 52 -1.59 -2.07 0.81
N ALA A 53 -1.97 -1.42 -0.29
CA ALA A 53 -2.18 -2.05 -1.59
C ALA A 53 -0.91 -2.67 -2.18
N LEU A 54 0.24 -2.01 -2.02
CA LEU A 54 1.53 -2.54 -2.48
C LEU A 54 2.01 -3.65 -1.56
N ALA A 55 2.00 -3.43 -0.25
CA ALA A 55 2.43 -4.41 0.75
C ALA A 55 1.63 -5.72 0.61
N ARG A 56 0.30 -5.65 0.49
CA ARG A 56 -0.54 -6.83 0.21
C ARG A 56 -0.11 -7.56 -1.05
N SER A 57 0.14 -6.83 -2.15
CA SER A 57 0.58 -7.45 -3.40
C SER A 57 1.95 -8.12 -3.24
N LEU A 58 2.88 -7.51 -2.51
CA LEU A 58 4.21 -8.09 -2.24
C LEU A 58 4.12 -9.37 -1.42
N VAL A 59 3.28 -9.42 -0.38
CA VAL A 59 3.03 -10.65 0.40
C VAL A 59 2.36 -11.72 -0.48
N VAL A 60 1.34 -11.34 -1.26
CA VAL A 60 0.61 -12.22 -2.20
C VAL A 60 1.48 -12.68 -3.37
N HIS A 61 2.65 -12.10 -3.60
CA HIS A 61 3.56 -12.54 -4.68
C HIS A 61 4.99 -12.79 -4.18
N ALA A 62 5.15 -13.06 -2.88
CA ALA A 62 6.45 -13.38 -2.31
C ALA A 62 7.11 -14.60 -2.97
N SER A 63 8.43 -14.57 -3.07
CA SER A 63 9.23 -15.60 -3.73
C SER A 63 8.96 -17.00 -3.17
N GLY A 64 8.99 -18.01 -4.06
CA GLY A 64 8.70 -19.40 -3.70
C GLY A 64 7.21 -19.74 -3.61
N ARG A 65 6.31 -18.78 -3.84
CA ARG A 65 4.86 -19.02 -3.84
C ARG A 65 4.30 -19.12 -5.27
N PRO A 66 3.58 -20.20 -5.63
CA PRO A 66 2.99 -20.33 -6.96
C PRO A 66 1.94 -19.26 -7.26
N ALA A 67 1.92 -18.72 -8.47
CA ALA A 67 0.93 -17.72 -8.91
C ALA A 67 -0.52 -18.23 -8.79
N SER A 68 -0.74 -19.54 -8.98
CA SER A 68 -2.05 -20.19 -8.83
C SER A 68 -2.67 -20.05 -7.43
N THR A 69 -1.87 -19.72 -6.41
CA THR A 69 -2.34 -19.54 -5.02
C THR A 69 -2.59 -18.07 -4.67
N ALA A 70 -2.43 -17.14 -5.61
CA ALA A 70 -2.51 -15.70 -5.34
C ALA A 70 -3.89 -15.27 -4.80
N GLU A 71 -4.99 -15.78 -5.37
CA GLU A 71 -6.34 -15.46 -4.88
C GLU A 71 -6.57 -15.94 -3.45
N MET A 72 -6.16 -17.18 -3.14
CA MET A 72 -6.29 -17.74 -1.80
C MET A 72 -5.49 -16.92 -0.78
N ARG A 73 -4.25 -16.56 -1.10
CA ARG A 73 -3.41 -15.72 -0.24
C ARG A 73 -3.96 -14.31 -0.10
N HIS A 74 -4.48 -13.73 -1.18
CA HIS A 74 -5.14 -12.42 -1.10
C HIS A 74 -6.34 -12.46 -0.15
N ARG A 75 -7.13 -13.55 -0.12
CA ARG A 75 -8.20 -13.72 0.87
C ARG A 75 -7.68 -13.84 2.30
N GLN A 76 -6.54 -14.50 2.52
CA GLN A 76 -5.93 -14.60 3.85
C GLN A 76 -5.49 -13.24 4.40
N TYR A 77 -4.86 -12.41 3.55
CA TYR A 77 -4.35 -11.09 3.94
C TYR A 77 -5.33 -9.94 3.68
N ARG A 78 -6.61 -10.23 3.38
CA ARG A 78 -7.59 -9.19 3.03
C ARG A 78 -7.94 -8.27 4.20
N HIS A 79 -7.83 -8.80 5.42
CA HIS A 79 -8.16 -8.10 6.66
C HIS A 79 -6.93 -7.62 7.42
N ALA A 80 -5.73 -7.93 6.91
CA ALA A 80 -4.50 -7.45 7.49
C ALA A 80 -4.38 -5.93 7.27
N GLY A 81 -4.03 -5.22 8.34
CA GLY A 81 -3.81 -3.79 8.33
C GLY A 81 -2.52 -3.39 7.60
N PRO A 82 -2.30 -2.10 7.31
CA PRO A 82 -1.13 -1.65 6.56
C PRO A 82 0.18 -1.93 7.30
N VAL A 83 0.20 -1.67 8.61
CA VAL A 83 1.37 -1.91 9.48
C VAL A 83 1.74 -3.39 9.46
N GLU A 84 0.76 -4.27 9.72
CA GLU A 84 0.94 -5.74 9.69
C GLU A 84 1.45 -6.23 8.33
N LEU A 85 0.92 -5.68 7.24
CA LEU A 85 1.34 -6.04 5.89
C LEU A 85 2.77 -5.61 5.59
N VAL A 86 3.18 -4.41 6.02
CA VAL A 86 4.56 -3.92 5.84
C VAL A 86 5.53 -4.77 6.64
N GLU A 87 5.23 -5.05 7.90
CA GLU A 87 6.03 -5.95 8.76
C GLU A 87 6.17 -7.35 8.13
N GLU A 88 5.09 -7.90 7.60
CA GLU A 88 5.14 -9.19 6.91
C GLU A 88 6.01 -9.14 5.64
N VAL A 89 6.00 -8.03 4.89
CA VAL A 89 6.92 -7.84 3.76
C VAL A 89 8.38 -7.84 4.24
N LEU A 90 8.69 -7.03 5.27
CA LEU A 90 10.05 -6.93 5.82
C LEU A 90 10.55 -8.31 6.27
N ARG A 91 9.73 -9.03 7.03
CA ARG A 91 10.02 -10.40 7.49
C ARG A 91 10.26 -11.36 6.33
N LEU A 92 9.42 -11.35 5.29
CA LEU A 92 9.58 -12.21 4.11
C LEU A 92 10.83 -11.87 3.29
N ARG A 93 11.34 -10.65 3.41
CA ARG A 93 12.56 -10.18 2.74
C ARG A 93 13.82 -10.30 3.60
N GLY A 94 13.69 -10.73 4.86
CA GLY A 94 14.80 -10.81 5.80
C GLY A 94 15.35 -9.44 6.21
N ALA A 95 14.54 -8.39 6.08
CA ALA A 95 14.88 -7.04 6.54
C ALA A 95 14.62 -6.91 8.06
N ALA A 96 15.15 -5.83 8.65
CA ALA A 96 14.83 -5.46 10.03
C ALA A 96 13.34 -5.10 10.17
N PRO A 97 12.76 -5.17 11.39
CA PRO A 97 11.40 -4.70 11.66
C PRO A 97 11.21 -3.22 11.29
N GLY A 98 9.97 -2.77 11.12
CA GLY A 98 9.64 -1.42 10.62
C GLY A 98 10.35 -0.30 11.37
N ALA A 99 10.30 -0.34 12.71
CA ALA A 99 10.96 0.63 13.59
C ALA A 99 12.49 0.69 13.48
N GLN A 100 13.13 -0.30 12.86
CA GLN A 100 14.58 -0.34 12.62
C GLN A 100 14.93 -0.16 11.13
N HIS A 101 13.99 -0.46 10.24
CA HIS A 101 14.20 -0.41 8.80
C HIS A 101 13.97 0.99 8.24
N PHE A 102 12.93 1.68 8.71
CA PHE A 102 12.65 3.06 8.29
C PHE A 102 13.36 4.03 9.24
N GLU A 103 13.95 5.08 8.67
CA GLU A 103 14.77 6.04 9.42
C GLU A 103 13.91 7.00 10.24
N GLY A 104 14.47 7.45 11.37
CA GLY A 104 13.86 8.50 12.19
C GLY A 104 12.46 8.15 12.68
N GLU A 105 11.53 9.09 12.55
CA GLU A 105 10.15 8.98 13.03
C GLU A 105 9.18 8.48 11.93
N ASP A 106 9.66 8.13 10.74
CA ASP A 106 8.80 7.80 9.59
C ASP A 106 7.91 6.59 9.87
N TRP A 107 8.43 5.58 10.58
CA TRP A 107 7.63 4.41 10.95
C TRP A 107 6.52 4.75 11.94
N GLU A 108 6.86 5.45 13.02
CA GLU A 108 5.90 5.85 14.06
C GLU A 108 4.82 6.77 13.49
N LEU A 109 5.21 7.73 12.63
CA LEU A 109 4.28 8.62 11.93
C LEU A 109 3.41 7.87 10.92
N PHE A 110 3.93 6.82 10.28
CA PHE A 110 3.13 5.95 9.43
C PHE A 110 2.10 5.16 10.25
N GLU A 111 2.47 4.59 11.41
CA GLU A 111 1.54 3.93 12.32
C GLU A 111 0.40 4.89 12.71
N VAL A 112 0.75 6.12 13.09
CA VAL A 112 -0.22 7.19 13.40
C VAL A 112 -1.09 7.55 12.17
N ALA A 113 -0.51 7.60 10.97
CA ALA A 113 -1.25 7.85 9.74
C ALA A 113 -2.31 6.78 9.46
N THR A 114 -2.04 5.51 9.82
CA THR A 114 -3.04 4.45 9.67
C THR A 114 -4.25 4.65 10.58
N VAL A 115 -4.01 5.05 11.83
CA VAL A 115 -5.08 5.41 12.79
C VAL A 115 -5.90 6.59 12.27
N TYR A 116 -5.24 7.63 11.77
CA TYR A 116 -5.93 8.79 11.20
C TYR A 116 -6.78 8.43 9.97
N ARG A 117 -6.30 7.53 9.11
CA ARG A 117 -7.10 7.03 7.97
C ARG A 117 -8.36 6.32 8.46
N ASP A 118 -8.28 5.52 9.51
CA ASP A 118 -9.44 4.82 10.07
C ASP A 118 -10.44 5.80 10.69
N LEU A 119 -9.98 6.82 11.43
CA LEU A 119 -10.84 7.89 11.96
C LEU A 119 -11.57 8.65 10.84
N VAL A 120 -10.87 8.98 9.75
CA VAL A 120 -11.48 9.67 8.60
C VAL A 120 -12.54 8.79 7.93
N VAL A 121 -12.22 7.51 7.70
CA VAL A 121 -13.07 6.61 6.92
C VAL A 121 -14.25 6.08 7.74
N HIS A 122 -14.04 5.73 9.00
CA HIS A 122 -15.03 5.06 9.84
C HIS A 122 -15.78 6.00 10.79
N GLU A 123 -15.16 7.12 11.16
CA GLU A 123 -15.77 8.09 12.10
C GLU A 123 -16.11 9.42 11.43
N CYS A 124 -15.87 9.57 10.12
CA CYS A 124 -16.11 10.80 9.38
C CYS A 124 -15.39 12.02 10.00
N SER A 125 -14.21 11.77 10.58
CA SER A 125 -13.43 12.78 11.30
C SER A 125 -12.66 13.72 10.35
N SER A 126 -12.45 14.96 10.81
CA SER A 126 -11.54 15.91 10.17
C SER A 126 -10.20 15.95 10.91
N ILE A 127 -9.11 16.05 10.15
CA ILE A 127 -7.75 16.14 10.68
C ILE A 127 -7.29 17.59 10.55
N GLY A 128 -6.64 18.12 11.59
CA GLY A 128 -6.00 19.43 11.55
C GLY A 128 -4.97 19.53 10.41
N GLN A 129 -4.99 20.65 9.68
CA GLN A 129 -4.14 20.83 8.48
C GLN A 129 -2.64 20.84 8.78
N ASP A 130 -2.27 21.15 10.01
CA ASP A 130 -0.91 21.15 10.53
C ASP A 130 -0.28 19.76 10.56
N ARG A 131 -1.10 18.69 10.59
CA ARG A 131 -0.63 17.31 10.73
C ARG A 131 -0.38 16.63 9.39
N HIS A 132 -1.13 17.01 8.35
CA HIS A 132 -1.10 16.33 7.05
C HIS A 132 0.30 16.25 6.42
N PRO A 133 1.16 17.30 6.43
CA PRO A 133 2.47 17.23 5.79
C PRO A 133 3.33 16.10 6.34
N PHE A 134 3.38 15.93 7.67
CA PHE A 134 4.20 14.92 8.33
C PHE A 134 3.69 13.51 8.08
N LEU A 135 2.37 13.31 8.20
CA LEU A 135 1.76 12.00 7.97
C LEU A 135 1.86 11.57 6.49
N ILE A 136 1.72 12.52 5.56
CA ILE A 136 1.89 12.28 4.12
C ILE A 136 3.34 11.90 3.81
N ALA A 137 4.31 12.65 4.33
CA ALA A 137 5.73 12.38 4.10
C ALA A 137 6.13 10.99 4.61
N ALA A 138 5.69 10.60 5.81
CA ALA A 138 5.93 9.28 6.37
C ALA A 138 5.33 8.16 5.49
N CYS A 139 4.11 8.34 4.97
CA CYS A 139 3.52 7.37 4.04
C CYS A 139 4.28 7.27 2.72
N GLU A 140 4.77 8.39 2.19
CA GLU A 140 5.58 8.44 0.98
C GLU A 140 6.94 7.74 1.20
N ALA A 141 7.58 7.93 2.36
CA ALA A 141 8.81 7.26 2.76
C ALA A 141 8.62 5.74 2.87
N VAL A 142 7.59 5.27 3.57
CA VAL A 142 7.26 3.84 3.68
C VAL A 142 6.94 3.23 2.32
N LEU A 143 6.16 3.92 1.48
CA LEU A 143 5.88 3.47 0.11
C LEU A 143 7.16 3.36 -0.72
N GLY A 144 8.05 4.34 -0.63
CA GLY A 144 9.36 4.34 -1.28
C GLY A 144 10.23 3.16 -0.85
N GLY A 145 10.37 2.93 0.45
CA GLY A 145 11.14 1.81 0.98
C GLY A 145 10.59 0.45 0.55
N LEU A 146 9.26 0.27 0.47
CA LEU A 146 8.69 -0.96 -0.10
C LEU A 146 9.03 -1.15 -1.59
N VAL A 147 9.05 -0.07 -2.37
CA VAL A 147 9.40 -0.10 -3.80
C VAL A 147 10.86 -0.50 -3.98
N GLU A 148 11.76 0.11 -3.19
CA GLU A 148 13.19 -0.20 -3.18
C GLU A 148 13.46 -1.63 -2.74
N LEU A 149 12.93 -2.04 -1.58
CA LEU A 149 13.08 -3.39 -1.03
C LEU A 149 12.59 -4.48 -1.98
N ALA A 150 11.55 -4.19 -2.76
CA ALA A 150 11.01 -5.10 -3.75
C ALA A 150 11.75 -5.06 -5.11
N GLY A 151 12.71 -4.16 -5.29
CA GLY A 151 13.43 -3.96 -6.55
C GLY A 151 12.51 -3.52 -7.69
N LEU A 152 11.48 -2.73 -7.38
CA LEU A 152 10.46 -2.28 -8.34
C LEU A 152 10.78 -0.93 -8.99
N GLU A 153 11.94 -0.36 -8.69
CA GLU A 153 12.42 0.86 -9.36
C GLU A 153 12.67 0.59 -10.84
N ALA A 154 12.21 1.52 -11.68
CA ALA A 154 12.36 1.38 -13.12
C ALA A 154 13.84 1.49 -13.50
N ARG A 155 14.49 0.36 -13.81
CA ARG A 155 15.67 0.40 -14.67
C ARG A 155 15.20 0.34 -16.11
N PRO A 156 15.39 1.37 -16.95
CA PRO A 156 15.60 1.10 -18.36
C PRO A 156 16.87 0.25 -18.41
N LYS A 157 16.76 -1.01 -18.84
CA LYS A 157 17.96 -1.70 -19.32
C LYS A 157 18.44 -0.88 -20.51
N ALA A 158 19.55 -0.15 -20.34
CA ALA A 158 20.34 0.29 -21.47
C ALA A 158 20.66 -0.98 -22.26
N VAL A 159 20.06 -1.09 -23.45
CA VAL A 159 20.43 -2.11 -24.42
C VAL A 159 21.82 -1.72 -24.90
N ALA A 160 22.72 -2.71 -24.86
CA ALA A 160 24.13 -2.61 -25.22
C ALA A 160 24.35 -2.08 -26.65
#